data_AF-A0A257U3Y2-F1
#
_entry.id   AF-A0A257U3Y2-F1
#
_cell.length_a   1.000
_cell.length_b   1.000
_cell.length_c   1.000
_cell.angle_alpha   90.00
_cell.angle_beta   90.00
_cell.angle_gamma   90.00
#
_symmetry.space_group_name_H-M   'P 1'
#
loop_
_entity.id
_entity.type
_entity.pdbx_description
1 polymer ?
#
loop_
_entity_poly.entity_id
_entity_poly.type
_entity_poly.pdbx_seq_one_letter_code
_entity_poly.pdbx_strand_id
1 'polypeptide(L)'
;SNGLVFWSETRLDSVFTALLLTTSPLWSALLSPLFPGEPGPRALGWTGIVIGFAGTVVMFEPWRAGAVPLVPAVAAELSVVTWTVGSLWARRIRGAFQPMAISVAQMATGAIVLLAVSLVEGRAMVGPLTLRAAASLAYLVVVGSVVAFAAYFYLLQHWGVTRVATSTYVNPVVAVILGALLLREAVTWSMVAGAVVVFAGVTLVLRDQQAVARA
;
A
#
# COMPACT_ATOMS: atom_id res chain seq x y z
N SER A 1 5.77 -7.65 -0.24
CA SER A 1 5.14 -6.32 -0.11
C SER A 1 6.02 -5.34 0.66
N ASN A 2 5.95 -5.20 2.00
CA ASN A 2 6.64 -4.11 2.73
C ASN A 2 8.15 -3.93 2.43
N GLY A 3 8.92 -4.99 2.25
CA GLY A 3 10.34 -4.85 1.87
C GLY A 3 10.57 -4.12 0.55
N LEU A 4 9.68 -4.30 -0.44
CA LEU A 4 9.73 -3.56 -1.71
C LEU A 4 9.35 -2.09 -1.53
N VAL A 5 8.40 -1.78 -0.62
CA VAL A 5 8.03 -0.40 -0.29
C VAL A 5 9.23 0.32 0.32
N PHE A 6 9.84 -0.25 1.36
CA PHE A 6 11.01 0.37 2.01
C PHE A 6 12.19 0.53 1.05
N TRP A 7 12.43 -0.45 0.19
CA TRP A 7 13.46 -0.32 -0.84
C TRP A 7 13.15 0.80 -1.84
N SER A 8 11.87 1.00 -2.16
CA SER A 8 11.41 2.07 -3.05
C SER A 8 11.52 3.45 -2.38
N GLU A 9 11.16 3.59 -1.10
CA GLU A 9 11.25 4.84 -0.34
C GLU A 9 12.70 5.34 -0.15
N THR A 10 13.70 4.45 -0.24
CA THR A 10 15.11 4.90 -0.27
C THR A 10 15.51 5.57 -1.61
N ARG A 11 14.63 5.55 -2.61
CA ARG A 11 14.87 6.04 -3.99
C ARG A 11 13.75 6.93 -4.54
N LEU A 12 12.61 6.99 -3.86
CA LEU A 12 11.42 7.74 -4.24
C LEU A 12 10.96 8.56 -3.03
N ASP A 13 10.39 9.72 -3.32
CA ASP A 13 9.75 10.55 -2.30
C ASP A 13 8.60 9.78 -1.63
N SER A 14 8.39 10.05 -0.35
CA SER A 14 7.36 9.41 0.46
C SER A 14 5.97 9.73 -0.07
N VAL A 15 5.75 10.99 -0.49
CA VAL A 15 4.51 11.42 -1.16
C VAL A 15 4.22 10.57 -2.39
N PHE A 16 5.20 10.42 -3.28
CA PHE A 16 5.01 9.68 -4.53
C PHE A 16 4.73 8.20 -4.27
N THR A 17 5.50 7.58 -3.37
CA THR A 17 5.31 6.18 -2.98
C THR A 17 3.93 5.96 -2.35
N ALA A 18 3.51 6.83 -1.42
CA ALA A 18 2.20 6.74 -0.79
C ALA A 18 1.05 6.81 -1.81
N LEU A 19 1.17 7.68 -2.82
CA LEU A 19 0.19 7.79 -3.89
C LEU A 19 0.17 6.55 -4.79
N LEU A 20 1.32 5.95 -5.14
CA LEU A 20 1.35 4.66 -5.85
C LEU A 20 0.64 3.56 -5.04
N LEU A 21 0.82 3.53 -3.72
CA LEU A 21 0.17 2.52 -2.87
C LEU A 21 -1.36 2.64 -2.83
N THR A 22 -1.92 3.79 -3.23
CA THR A 22 -3.38 3.99 -3.34
C THR A 22 -4.02 3.23 -4.49
N THR A 23 -3.23 2.67 -5.40
CA THR A 23 -3.71 1.88 -6.55
C THR A 23 -4.15 0.48 -6.15
N SER A 24 -4.02 0.09 -4.88
CA SER A 24 -4.39 -1.25 -4.40
C SER A 24 -5.80 -1.71 -4.78
N PRO A 25 -6.85 -0.86 -4.80
CA PRO A 25 -8.17 -1.28 -5.24
C PRO A 25 -8.21 -1.61 -6.74
N LEU A 26 -7.40 -0.94 -7.57
CA LEU A 26 -7.30 -1.21 -9.01
C LEU A 26 -6.72 -2.61 -9.23
N TRP A 27 -5.60 -2.92 -8.57
CA TRP A 27 -4.99 -4.26 -8.61
C TRP A 27 -5.92 -5.32 -8.03
N SER A 28 -6.63 -5.01 -6.94
CA SER A 28 -7.61 -5.91 -6.35
C SER A 28 -8.70 -6.28 -7.35
N ALA A 29 -9.32 -5.31 -8.00
CA ALA A 29 -10.34 -5.60 -9.01
C ALA A 29 -9.78 -6.33 -10.23
N LEU A 30 -8.58 -5.98 -10.68
CA LEU A 30 -7.93 -6.63 -11.82
C LEU A 30 -7.57 -8.10 -11.56
N LEU A 31 -7.12 -8.42 -10.35
CA LEU A 31 -6.64 -9.76 -9.99
C LEU A 31 -7.72 -10.64 -9.37
N SER A 32 -8.82 -10.07 -8.85
CA SER A 32 -9.93 -10.84 -8.26
C SER A 32 -10.42 -12.00 -9.15
N PRO A 33 -10.66 -11.84 -10.47
CA PRO A 33 -11.13 -12.94 -11.32
C PRO A 33 -10.21 -14.17 -11.37
N LEU A 34 -8.93 -14.02 -11.04
CA LEU A 34 -7.96 -15.12 -11.05
C LEU A 34 -8.15 -16.07 -9.86
N PHE A 35 -8.95 -15.68 -8.86
CA PHE A 35 -9.20 -16.45 -7.66
C PHE A 35 -10.61 -17.06 -7.71
N PRO A 36 -10.76 -18.40 -7.59
CA PRO A 36 -12.06 -19.03 -7.69
C PRO A 36 -13.03 -18.53 -6.60
N GLY A 37 -14.22 -18.08 -7.02
CA GLY A 37 -15.27 -17.55 -6.14
C GLY A 37 -15.23 -16.04 -5.96
N GLU A 38 -14.23 -15.34 -6.48
CA GLU A 38 -14.19 -13.88 -6.47
C GLU A 38 -14.79 -13.32 -7.78
N PRO A 39 -15.70 -12.35 -7.71
CA PRO A 39 -16.29 -11.77 -8.90
C PRO A 39 -15.29 -10.88 -9.64
N GLY A 40 -15.39 -10.86 -10.97
CA GLY A 40 -14.64 -9.93 -11.79
C GLY A 40 -15.29 -8.55 -11.91
N PRO A 41 -14.52 -7.54 -12.37
CA PRO A 41 -15.05 -6.20 -12.59
C PRO A 41 -16.07 -6.19 -13.73
N ARG A 42 -17.16 -5.43 -13.56
CA ARG A 42 -18.12 -5.14 -14.65
C ARG A 42 -17.64 -3.93 -15.44
N ALA A 43 -18.50 -3.38 -16.32
CA ALA A 43 -18.16 -2.24 -17.15
C ALA A 43 -17.68 -1.01 -16.35
N LEU A 44 -18.31 -0.73 -15.20
CA LEU A 44 -17.91 0.36 -14.32
C LEU A 44 -16.55 0.11 -13.67
N GLY A 45 -16.30 -1.13 -13.24
CA GLY A 45 -15.01 -1.55 -12.69
C GLY A 45 -13.88 -1.42 -13.70
N TRP A 46 -14.07 -1.89 -14.93
CA TRP A 46 -13.09 -1.73 -16.02
C TRP A 46 -12.79 -0.27 -16.34
N THR A 47 -13.82 0.58 -16.38
CA THR A 47 -13.66 2.02 -16.57
C THR A 47 -12.81 2.62 -15.46
N GLY A 48 -13.08 2.25 -14.21
CA GLY A 48 -12.31 2.67 -13.05
C GLY A 48 -10.85 2.22 -13.09
N ILE A 49 -10.59 0.98 -13.52
CA ILE A 49 -9.24 0.43 -13.70
C ILE A 49 -8.45 1.25 -14.72
N VAL A 50 -9.02 1.49 -15.90
CA VAL A 50 -8.36 2.25 -16.98
C VAL A 50 -8.07 3.68 -16.53
N ILE A 51 -9.05 4.37 -15.95
CA ILE A 51 -8.87 5.73 -15.43
C ILE A 51 -7.81 5.75 -14.34
N GLY A 52 -7.88 4.82 -13.39
CA GLY A 52 -6.95 4.76 -12.27
C GLY A 52 -5.50 4.60 -12.72
N PHE A 53 -5.22 3.64 -13.61
CA PHE A 53 -3.86 3.45 -14.15
C PHE A 53 -3.42 4.59 -15.08
N ALA A 54 -4.35 5.25 -15.80
CA ALA A 54 -4.01 6.47 -16.52
C ALA A 54 -3.54 7.57 -15.55
N GLY A 55 -4.18 7.68 -14.38
CA GLY A 55 -3.79 8.60 -13.31
C GLY A 55 -2.38 8.33 -12.78
N THR A 56 -2.00 7.05 -12.59
CA THR A 56 -0.63 6.72 -12.14
C THR A 56 0.41 7.16 -13.15
N VAL A 57 0.14 7.00 -14.45
CA VAL A 57 1.02 7.49 -15.52
C VAL A 57 1.15 9.01 -15.48
N VAL A 58 0.06 9.75 -15.22
CA VAL A 58 0.08 11.22 -15.08
C VAL A 58 0.93 11.68 -13.89
N MET A 59 0.97 10.92 -12.80
CA MET A 59 1.78 11.29 -11.63
C MET A 59 3.29 11.34 -11.91
N PHE A 60 3.77 10.63 -12.93
CA PHE A 60 5.17 10.74 -13.37
C PHE A 60 5.38 12.07 -14.10
N GLU A 61 5.75 13.12 -13.35
CA GLU A 61 5.85 14.48 -13.94
C GLU A 61 6.89 14.60 -15.06
N PRO A 62 7.97 13.78 -15.12
CA PRO A 62 8.82 13.85 -16.29
C PRO A 62 9.42 12.49 -16.69
N TRP A 63 8.93 11.94 -17.79
CA TRP A 63 9.78 11.23 -18.76
C TRP A 63 10.86 12.15 -19.39
N ARG A 64 10.98 13.40 -18.89
CA ARG A 64 11.77 14.52 -19.41
C ARG A 64 12.80 14.97 -18.36
N ALA A 65 13.89 14.24 -18.21
CA ALA A 65 15.18 14.74 -17.66
C ALA A 65 16.31 13.68 -17.61
N GLY A 66 16.06 12.43 -18.04
CA GLY A 66 17.14 11.47 -18.33
C GLY A 66 17.33 10.31 -17.34
N ALA A 67 16.51 10.16 -16.30
CA ALA A 67 16.42 8.91 -15.55
C ALA A 67 15.06 8.80 -14.86
N VAL A 68 14.12 8.04 -15.44
CA VAL A 68 12.94 7.61 -14.70
C VAL A 68 13.42 6.58 -13.68
N PRO A 69 13.20 6.74 -12.36
CA PRO A 69 13.42 5.67 -11.40
C PRO A 69 12.28 4.65 -11.54
N LEU A 70 12.16 4.06 -12.74
CA LEU A 70 11.11 3.12 -13.11
C LEU A 70 11.23 1.86 -12.26
N VAL A 71 12.45 1.46 -11.93
CA VAL A 71 12.71 0.27 -11.10
C VAL A 71 12.06 0.39 -9.71
N PRO A 72 12.30 1.45 -8.90
CA PRO A 72 11.59 1.59 -7.62
C PRO A 72 10.10 1.85 -7.78
N ALA A 73 9.63 2.51 -8.84
CA ALA A 73 8.19 2.66 -9.04
C ALA A 73 7.50 1.31 -9.34
N VAL A 74 8.10 0.49 -10.20
CA VAL A 74 7.64 -0.88 -10.49
C VAL A 74 7.76 -1.76 -9.25
N ALA A 75 8.81 -1.60 -8.43
CA ALA A 75 8.94 -2.31 -7.17
C ALA A 75 7.83 -1.93 -6.17
N ALA A 76 7.47 -0.64 -6.09
CA ALA A 76 6.34 -0.18 -5.29
C ALA A 76 5.01 -0.77 -5.80
N GLU A 77 4.75 -0.77 -7.10
CA GLU A 77 3.55 -1.40 -7.69
C GLU A 77 3.53 -2.92 -7.46
N LEU A 78 4.67 -3.61 -7.62
CA LEU A 78 4.78 -5.03 -7.31
C LEU A 78 4.54 -5.32 -5.81
N SER A 79 4.86 -4.36 -4.94
CA SER A 79 4.52 -4.44 -3.52
C SER A 79 3.00 -4.47 -3.29
N VAL A 80 2.26 -3.69 -4.08
CA VAL A 80 0.79 -3.61 -4.07
C VAL A 80 0.18 -4.87 -4.66
N VAL A 81 0.72 -5.37 -5.78
CA VAL A 81 0.33 -6.65 -6.39
C VAL A 81 0.51 -7.80 -5.41
N THR A 82 1.69 -7.92 -4.80
CA THR A 82 1.97 -9.01 -3.85
C THR A 82 1.09 -8.93 -2.60
N TRP A 83 0.79 -7.72 -2.11
CA TRP A 83 -0.18 -7.52 -1.02
C TRP A 83 -1.59 -7.97 -1.42
N THR A 84 -2.01 -7.61 -2.63
CA THR A 84 -3.34 -7.93 -3.17
C THR A 84 -3.52 -9.44 -3.33
N VAL A 85 -2.55 -10.11 -3.96
CA VAL A 85 -2.52 -11.57 -4.10
C VAL A 85 -2.55 -12.25 -2.73
N GLY A 86 -1.73 -11.79 -1.79
CA GLY A 86 -1.71 -12.32 -0.42
C GLY A 86 -3.04 -12.13 0.30
N SER A 87 -3.71 -10.99 0.10
CA SER A 87 -5.02 -10.69 0.70
C SER A 87 -6.14 -11.57 0.11
N LEU A 88 -6.16 -11.75 -1.21
CA LEU A 88 -7.11 -12.64 -1.89
C LEU A 88 -6.89 -14.10 -1.48
N TRP A 89 -5.63 -14.53 -1.37
CA TRP A 89 -5.29 -15.85 -0.85
C TRP A 89 -5.71 -16.04 0.61
N ALA A 90 -5.43 -15.06 1.47
CA ALA A 90 -5.83 -15.07 2.88
C ALA A 90 -7.35 -15.16 3.05
N ARG A 91 -8.12 -14.50 2.18
CA ARG A 91 -9.58 -14.62 2.12
C ARG A 91 -10.02 -16.04 1.76
N ARG A 92 -9.34 -16.71 0.83
CA ARG A 92 -9.65 -18.08 0.41
C ARG A 92 -9.45 -19.11 1.52
N ILE A 93 -8.38 -18.96 2.31
CA ILE A 93 -8.08 -19.86 3.44
C ILE A 93 -8.76 -19.43 4.74
N ARG A 94 -9.63 -18.42 4.69
CA ARG A 94 -10.34 -17.91 5.85
C ARG A 94 -11.19 -19.03 6.47
N GLY A 95 -10.95 -19.30 7.75
CA GLY A 95 -11.63 -20.37 8.49
C GLY A 95 -10.92 -21.73 8.47
N ALA A 96 -9.93 -21.94 7.59
CA ALA A 96 -9.10 -23.15 7.61
C ALA A 96 -8.03 -23.11 8.72
N PHE A 97 -7.60 -21.91 9.12
CA PHE A 97 -6.58 -21.71 10.15
C PHE A 97 -6.98 -20.60 11.12
N GLN A 98 -6.44 -20.66 12.34
CA GLN A 98 -6.57 -19.60 13.34
C GLN A 98 -5.90 -18.30 12.81
N PRO A 99 -6.55 -17.12 12.88
CA PRO A 99 -5.97 -15.86 12.38
C PRO A 99 -4.60 -15.51 12.98
N MET A 100 -4.40 -15.86 14.25
CA MET A 100 -3.12 -15.70 14.94
C MET A 100 -2.02 -16.56 14.29
N ALA A 101 -2.31 -17.81 13.91
CA ALA A 101 -1.35 -18.71 13.28
C ALA A 101 -0.92 -18.19 11.90
N ILE A 102 -1.87 -17.69 11.09
CA ILE A 102 -1.57 -17.06 9.80
C ILE A 102 -0.66 -15.84 10.01
N SER A 103 -0.96 -15.00 11.00
CA SER A 103 -0.19 -13.79 11.31
C SER A 103 1.24 -14.12 11.77
N VAL A 104 1.40 -15.09 12.66
CA VAL A 104 2.71 -15.56 13.13
C VAL A 104 3.53 -16.13 11.98
N ALA A 105 2.94 -16.99 11.14
CA ALA A 105 3.62 -17.54 9.97
C ALA A 105 4.06 -16.42 9.01
N GLN A 106 3.17 -15.47 8.70
CA GLN A 106 3.47 -14.33 7.83
C GLN A 106 4.62 -13.47 8.37
N MET A 107 4.61 -13.15 9.67
CA MET A 107 5.66 -12.36 10.32
C MET A 107 6.99 -13.12 10.36
N ALA A 108 6.98 -14.41 10.71
CA ALA A 108 8.17 -15.25 10.76
C ALA A 108 8.80 -15.40 9.37
N THR A 109 8.00 -15.70 8.34
CA THR A 109 8.50 -15.77 6.95
C THR A 109 9.05 -14.43 6.51
N GLY A 110 8.38 -13.32 6.81
CA GLY A 110 8.88 -11.98 6.52
C GLY A 110 10.23 -11.70 7.16
N ALA A 111 10.39 -12.04 8.45
CA ALA A 111 11.64 -11.89 9.18
C ALA A 111 12.77 -12.74 8.57
N ILE A 112 12.51 -14.02 8.27
CA ILE A 112 13.49 -14.93 7.68
C ILE A 112 13.95 -14.42 6.30
N VAL A 113 13.01 -14.02 5.45
CA VAL A 113 13.34 -13.53 4.09
C VAL A 113 14.15 -12.24 4.16
N LEU A 114 13.75 -11.27 4.99
CA LEU A 114 14.48 -10.02 5.14
C LEU A 114 15.88 -10.23 5.73
N LEU A 115 16.02 -11.16 6.68
CA LEU A 115 17.32 -11.54 7.22
C LEU A 115 18.21 -12.17 6.15
N ALA A 116 17.67 -13.07 5.34
CA ALA A 116 18.41 -13.70 4.24
C ALA A 116 18.87 -12.66 3.20
N VAL A 117 18.00 -11.73 2.79
CA VAL A 117 18.39 -10.63 1.88
C VAL A 117 19.48 -9.76 2.50
N SER A 118 19.34 -9.39 3.77
CA SER A 118 20.35 -8.60 4.49
C SER A 118 21.72 -9.28 4.54
N LEU A 119 21.76 -10.60 4.76
CA LEU A 119 22.98 -11.40 4.72
C LEU A 119 23.61 -11.44 3.33
N VAL A 120 22.81 -11.64 2.28
CA VAL A 120 23.30 -11.68 0.88
C VAL A 120 23.84 -10.32 0.43
N GLU A 121 23.21 -9.22 0.85
CA GLU A 121 23.69 -7.86 0.55
C GLU A 121 24.91 -7.45 1.39
N GLY A 122 25.40 -8.32 2.29
CA GLY A 122 26.50 -8.00 3.21
C GLY A 122 26.14 -6.90 4.22
N ARG A 123 24.85 -6.63 4.41
CA ARG A 123 24.31 -5.60 5.31
C ARG A 123 23.93 -6.15 6.69
N ALA A 124 24.18 -7.43 6.93
CA ALA A 124 23.97 -8.03 8.23
C ALA A 124 24.92 -7.38 9.25
N MET A 125 24.34 -6.53 10.12
CA MET A 125 24.99 -5.88 11.26
C MET A 125 25.99 -4.76 10.90
N VAL A 126 25.62 -3.84 10.01
CA VAL A 126 26.45 -2.64 9.74
C VAL A 126 26.25 -1.61 10.85
N GLY A 127 26.99 -1.77 11.95
CA GLY A 127 27.23 -0.74 12.97
C GLY A 127 26.43 -0.87 14.28
N PRO A 128 26.88 -0.19 15.36
CA PRO A 128 26.17 -0.16 16.62
C PRO A 128 24.78 0.45 16.44
N LEU A 129 23.78 -0.09 17.16
CA LEU A 129 22.43 0.46 17.19
C LEU A 129 22.50 1.91 17.70
N THR A 130 22.45 2.87 16.79
CA THR A 130 22.49 4.29 17.17
C THR A 130 21.23 4.63 17.98
N LEU A 131 21.34 5.61 18.87
CA LEU A 131 20.19 6.10 19.63
C LEU A 131 19.03 6.52 18.71
N ARG A 132 19.36 7.10 17.55
CA ARG A 132 18.38 7.47 16.52
C ARG A 132 17.66 6.25 15.95
N ALA A 133 18.37 5.17 15.61
CA ALA A 133 17.75 3.94 15.12
C ALA A 133 16.89 3.27 16.20
N ALA A 134 17.38 3.21 17.44
CA ALA A 134 16.62 2.69 18.58
C ALA A 134 15.35 3.50 18.85
N ALA A 135 15.43 4.83 18.86
CA ALA A 135 14.29 5.72 19.05
C ALA A 135 13.28 5.61 17.91
N SER A 136 13.74 5.50 16.66
CA SER A 136 12.86 5.30 15.50
C SER A 136 12.14 3.96 15.56
N LEU A 137 12.82 2.89 15.96
CA LEU A 137 12.23 1.57 16.16
C LEU A 137 11.20 1.60 17.30
N ALA A 138 11.54 2.20 18.43
CA ALA A 138 10.62 2.34 19.57
C ALA A 138 9.37 3.14 19.19
N TYR A 139 9.53 4.21 18.41
CA TYR A 139 8.40 4.97 17.87
C TYR A 139 7.50 4.12 16.96
N LEU A 140 8.07 3.36 16.03
CA LEU A 140 7.30 2.49 15.13
C LEU A 140 6.56 1.36 15.86
N VAL A 141 7.18 0.80 16.91
CA VAL A 141 6.55 -0.24 17.74
C VAL A 141 5.41 0.35 18.57
N VAL A 142 5.66 1.44 19.29
CA VAL A 142 4.66 2.00 20.22
C VAL A 142 3.58 2.77 19.47
N VAL A 143 3.95 3.78 18.70
CA VAL A 143 3.01 4.67 18.02
C VAL A 143 2.48 4.03 16.75
N GLY A 144 3.38 3.57 15.88
CA GLY A 144 3.04 3.02 14.56
C GLY A 144 2.31 1.68 14.61
N SER A 145 2.42 0.93 15.70
CA SER A 145 1.79 -0.39 15.86
C SER A 145 0.81 -0.42 17.02
N VAL A 146 1.28 -0.38 18.27
CA VAL A 146 0.40 -0.60 19.45
C VAL A 146 -0.73 0.42 19.49
N VAL A 147 -0.41 1.72 19.45
CA VAL A 147 -1.41 2.80 19.50
C VAL A 147 -2.27 2.81 18.24
N ALA A 148 -1.66 2.71 17.06
CA ALA A 148 -2.38 2.73 15.79
C ALA A 148 -3.39 1.57 15.67
N PHE A 149 -2.99 0.34 15.99
CA PHE A 149 -3.90 -0.82 15.95
C PHE A 149 -4.94 -0.77 17.06
N ALA A 150 -4.59 -0.30 18.27
CA ALA A 150 -5.57 -0.10 19.33
C ALA A 150 -6.66 0.91 18.92
N ALA A 151 -6.27 2.05 18.32
CA ALA A 151 -7.21 3.04 17.79
C ALA A 151 -8.06 2.46 16.64
N TYR A 152 -7.45 1.70 15.73
CA TYR A 152 -8.18 1.02 14.65
C TYR A 152 -9.23 0.04 15.18
N PHE A 153 -8.88 -0.80 16.15
CA PHE A 153 -9.83 -1.74 16.76
C PHE A 153 -10.90 -1.02 17.59
N TYR A 154 -10.53 0.03 18.31
CA TYR A 154 -11.50 0.88 19.02
C TYR A 154 -12.52 1.48 18.04
N LEU A 155 -12.07 2.03 16.91
CA LEU A 155 -12.95 2.55 15.87
C LEU A 155 -13.84 1.46 15.28
N LEU A 156 -13.33 0.25 15.02
CA LEU A 156 -14.16 -0.86 14.54
C LEU A 156 -15.25 -1.28 15.53
N GLN A 157 -15.01 -1.13 16.83
CA GLN A 157 -16.00 -1.46 17.85
C GLN A 157 -17.08 -0.37 18.01
N HIS A 158 -16.75 0.90 17.74
CA HIS A 158 -17.64 2.04 17.99
C HIS A 158 -18.29 2.59 16.72
N TRP A 159 -17.67 2.39 15.55
CA TRP A 159 -18.09 2.95 14.27
C TRP A 159 -18.39 1.82 13.28
N GLY A 160 -19.36 2.04 12.39
CA GLY A 160 -19.65 1.10 11.32
C GLY A 160 -18.45 0.92 10.38
N VAL A 161 -18.26 -0.32 9.89
CA VAL A 161 -17.12 -0.73 9.04
C VAL A 161 -16.88 0.22 7.86
N THR A 162 -17.94 0.77 7.28
CA THR A 162 -17.86 1.75 6.18
C THR A 162 -17.15 3.05 6.57
N ARG A 163 -17.38 3.56 7.79
CA ARG A 163 -16.67 4.75 8.30
C ARG A 163 -15.23 4.44 8.70
N VAL A 164 -14.95 3.22 9.15
CA VAL A 164 -13.55 2.83 9.41
C VAL A 164 -12.80 2.69 8.10
N ALA A 165 -13.44 2.17 7.05
CA ALA A 165 -12.85 2.04 5.72
C ALA A 165 -12.48 3.39 5.07
N THR A 166 -13.08 4.51 5.50
CA THR A 166 -12.66 5.83 5.01
C THR A 166 -11.25 6.22 5.47
N SER A 167 -10.74 5.61 6.54
CA SER A 167 -9.36 5.85 7.03
C SER A 167 -8.30 5.55 5.97
N THR A 168 -8.55 4.59 5.08
CA THR A 168 -7.63 4.23 3.98
C THR A 168 -7.43 5.39 3.00
N TYR A 169 -8.38 6.31 2.86
CA TYR A 169 -8.25 7.52 2.04
C TYR A 169 -7.60 8.69 2.77
N VAL A 170 -7.57 8.64 4.10
CA VAL A 170 -6.89 9.64 4.91
C VAL A 170 -5.39 9.44 4.83
N ASN A 171 -4.91 8.19 4.74
CA ASN A 171 -3.48 7.88 4.72
C ASN A 171 -2.68 8.65 3.64
N PRO A 172 -3.11 8.71 2.36
CA PRO A 172 -2.37 9.43 1.32
C PRO A 172 -2.42 10.94 1.50
N VAL A 173 -3.54 11.48 1.99
CA VAL A 173 -3.67 12.92 2.30
C VAL A 173 -2.72 13.31 3.43
N VAL A 174 -2.66 12.50 4.49
CA VAL A 174 -1.72 12.70 5.60
C VAL A 174 -0.28 12.55 5.11
N ALA A 175 0.01 11.55 4.25
CA ALA A 175 1.33 11.38 3.68
C ALA A 175 1.78 12.61 2.86
N VAL A 176 0.89 13.19 2.03
CA VAL A 176 1.17 14.41 1.28
C VAL A 176 1.45 15.59 2.21
N ILE A 177 0.62 15.78 3.24
CA ILE A 177 0.77 16.89 4.21
C ILE A 177 2.10 16.76 4.96
N LEU A 178 2.39 15.58 5.50
CA LEU A 178 3.63 15.34 6.26
C LEU A 178 4.87 15.38 5.36
N GLY A 179 4.77 14.83 4.14
CA GLY A 179 5.83 14.91 3.12
C GLY A 179 6.17 16.35 2.76
N ALA A 180 5.16 17.17 2.48
CA ALA A 180 5.36 18.57 2.16
C ALA A 180 5.88 19.41 3.34
N LEU A 181 5.34 19.22 4.55
CA LEU A 181 5.64 20.07 5.70
C LEU A 181 6.90 19.64 6.47
N LEU A 182 7.08 18.33 6.71
CA LEU A 182 8.17 17.81 7.53
C LEU A 182 9.39 17.43 6.68
N LEU A 183 9.15 16.74 5.55
CA LEU A 183 10.22 16.25 4.68
C LEU A 183 10.59 17.26 3.58
N ARG A 184 9.81 18.34 3.44
CA ARG A 184 9.98 19.37 2.39
C ARG A 184 9.99 18.76 0.98
N GLU A 185 9.24 17.68 0.79
CA GLU A 185 9.08 17.02 -0.51
C GLU A 185 8.30 17.92 -1.48
N ALA A 186 8.75 17.99 -2.73
CA ALA A 186 8.11 18.81 -3.75
C ALA A 186 6.80 18.14 -4.22
N VAL A 187 5.66 18.73 -3.84
CA VAL A 187 4.35 18.29 -4.35
C VAL A 187 4.10 18.98 -5.67
N THR A 188 4.27 18.25 -6.75
CA THR A 188 4.17 18.80 -8.10
C THR A 188 2.74 18.77 -8.63
N TRP A 189 2.49 19.54 -9.68
CA TRP A 189 1.13 19.64 -10.24
C TRP A 189 0.67 18.33 -10.87
N SER A 190 1.58 17.59 -11.51
CA SER A 190 1.23 16.29 -12.07
C SER A 190 0.97 15.24 -11.00
N MET A 191 1.66 15.28 -9.85
CA MET A 191 1.37 14.38 -8.73
C MET A 191 -0.05 14.60 -8.22
N VAL A 192 -0.45 15.86 -8.05
CA VAL A 192 -1.82 16.21 -7.63
C VAL A 192 -2.84 15.81 -8.69
N ALA A 193 -2.62 16.17 -9.96
CA ALA A 193 -3.53 15.83 -11.06
C ALA A 193 -3.69 14.32 -11.22
N GLY A 194 -2.59 13.58 -11.21
CA GLY A 194 -2.58 12.13 -11.31
C GLY A 194 -3.24 11.47 -10.10
N ALA A 195 -2.99 11.95 -8.88
CA ALA A 195 -3.68 11.46 -7.68
C ALA A 195 -5.19 11.63 -7.78
N VAL A 196 -5.68 12.80 -8.23
CA VAL A 196 -7.12 13.04 -8.44
C VAL A 196 -7.71 12.02 -9.42
N VAL A 197 -7.01 11.74 -10.52
CA VAL A 197 -7.43 10.75 -11.51
C VAL A 197 -7.41 9.32 -10.93
N VAL A 198 -6.38 8.95 -10.15
CA VAL A 198 -6.32 7.66 -9.44
C VAL A 198 -7.50 7.50 -8.49
N PHE A 199 -7.78 8.51 -7.66
CA PHE A 199 -8.92 8.48 -6.74
C PHE A 199 -10.24 8.33 -7.48
N ALA A 200 -10.44 9.05 -8.59
CA ALA A 200 -11.61 8.88 -9.43
C ALA A 200 -11.76 7.43 -9.91
N GLY A 201 -10.70 6.85 -10.47
CA GLY A 201 -10.69 5.45 -10.91
C GLY A 201 -11.00 4.46 -9.79
N VAL A 202 -10.33 4.61 -8.63
CA VAL A 202 -10.56 3.80 -7.42
C VAL A 202 -12.01 3.89 -6.95
N THR A 203 -12.61 5.08 -6.95
CA THR A 203 -14.01 5.23 -6.52
C THR A 203 -14.99 4.49 -7.43
N LEU A 204 -14.72 4.46 -8.74
CA LEU A 204 -15.54 3.71 -9.70
C LEU A 204 -15.42 2.20 -9.47
N VAL A 205 -14.20 1.70 -9.26
CA VAL A 205 -13.95 0.30 -8.92
C VAL A 205 -14.69 -0.12 -7.66
N LEU A 206 -14.62 0.69 -6.60
CA LEU A 206 -15.25 0.35 -5.33
C LEU A 206 -16.78 0.40 -5.41
N ARG A 207 -17.34 1.32 -6.21
CA ARG A 207 -18.78 1.34 -6.50
C ARG A 207 -19.23 0.10 -7.25
N ASP A 208 -18.43 -0.36 -8.22
CA ASP A 208 -18.70 -1.58 -8.98
C ASP A 208 -18.72 -2.82 -8.06
N GLN A 209 -17.69 -2.97 -7.22
CA GLN A 209 -17.61 -4.08 -6.27
C GLN A 209 -18.77 -4.09 -5.27
N GLN A 210 -19.19 -2.92 -4.78
CA GLN A 210 -20.37 -2.81 -3.91
C GLN A 210 -21.66 -3.19 -4.61
N ALA A 211 -21.81 -2.83 -5.89
CA ALA A 211 -22.98 -3.20 -6.69
C ALA A 211 -23.01 -4.70 -6.99
N VAL A 212 -21.86 -5.33 -7.21
CA VAL A 212 -21.74 -6.78 -7.38
C VAL A 212 -22.08 -7.52 -6.10
N ALA A 213 -21.59 -7.07 -4.94
CA ALA A 213 -21.83 -7.73 -3.66
C ALA A 213 -23.30 -7.67 -3.17
N ARG A 214 -24.12 -6.78 -3.76
CA ARG A 214 -25.55 -6.65 -3.45
C ARG A 214 -26.47 -7.43 -4.41
N ALA A 215 -25.93 -7.95 -5.51
CA ALA A 215 -26.66 -8.69 -6.54
C ALA A 215 -26.64 -10.19 -6.22
#